data_AF-A0A2D4MKD1-F1
#
_entry.id   AF-A0A2D4MKD1-F1
#
_cell.length_a   1.000
_cell.length_b   1.000
_cell.length_c   1.000
_cell.angle_alpha   90.00
_cell.angle_beta   90.00
_cell.angle_gamma   90.00
#
_symmetry.space_group_name_H-M   'P 1'
#
loop_
_entity.id
_entity.type
_entity.pdbx_description
1 polymer ?
#
loop_
_entity_poly.entity_id
_entity_poly.type
_entity_poly.pdbx_seq_one_letter_code
_entity_poly.pdbx_strand_id
1 'polypeptide(L)'
;MLREMKPLPVDSRILSLTAQITESPDQDIPVLLLKLKEILMSASPGSNESKKIKQDLYYCDLVQYCLLVLKQDYTRVPGGWTTAAQIAEILSQCCVGLEVKTEREEFYSKLLPSAIDSLLFLGRRLQAQFVRAIKDEKKNEFLHCFRTVTDAICWLCRGHVHLVGNVLQNKRFQQLLTTDDAETTTQTLSLLQNILRTNSKALVQITEEALHFLLDELIYKISSTTNPAKGNATVKLLLLITESDAQLVITVNARYKGLHTLLSKQWTGKGFDKNLNQLLDLLDVENFSSCDPQRMHQAACLIQASWRGYQTRKRLRQLPKAITILQRKFRAKREQELQSLKRQREEESLRQQLQLQRQRAMRLFHERQLTLLEIVHAGQIDKHMHEMKEKAALTMQRYWRAFKARRNFHQQKRNLKEYKAAVLIQRAVLKFLEKKRRKAHSLWKQPESLSDEQRILLQQKVESYIKLHPASAKSEEMSRELHHQAQEKLAHYMLRKRKDQKAKQHREALLAQVHTDVDQLLSAPSLSECTMKDLNVFMSRSVPVVAKAKQSHNTILKYMQWPWWKKLEEDFFKEEVDSVDPTTAELETLFIGGSKV
;
A
#
# COMPACT_ATOMS: atom_id res chain seq x y z
N MET A 1 -71.82 16.96 1.45
CA MET A 1 -72.81 16.15 0.71
C MET A 1 -72.47 14.68 0.88
N LEU A 2 -73.14 14.06 1.84
CA LEU A 2 -73.20 12.61 2.04
C LEU A 2 -73.86 11.99 0.82
N ARG A 3 -73.15 11.13 0.09
CA ARG A 3 -73.76 10.19 -0.85
C ARG A 3 -73.62 8.81 -0.24
N GLU A 4 -74.60 8.45 0.60
CA GLU A 4 -74.90 7.05 0.91
C GLU A 4 -75.20 6.35 -0.43
N MET A 5 -74.21 5.65 -0.96
CA MET A 5 -74.45 4.68 -2.02
C MET A 5 -74.86 3.36 -1.37
N LYS A 6 -76.13 3.01 -1.58
CA LYS A 6 -76.75 1.73 -1.27
C LYS A 6 -75.81 0.55 -1.62
N PRO A 7 -75.79 -0.54 -0.83
CA PRO A 7 -75.01 -1.72 -1.17
C PRO A 7 -75.50 -2.26 -2.52
N LEU A 8 -74.56 -2.40 -3.46
CA LEU A 8 -74.81 -3.12 -4.71
C LEU A 8 -75.13 -4.59 -4.37
N PRO A 9 -76.02 -5.24 -5.13
CA PRO A 9 -76.49 -6.58 -4.82
C PRO A 9 -75.32 -7.57 -4.84
N VAL A 10 -75.13 -8.26 -3.71
CA VAL A 10 -74.19 -9.39 -3.57
C VAL A 10 -74.57 -10.47 -4.58
N ASP A 11 -73.58 -11.08 -5.23
CA ASP A 11 -73.80 -12.16 -6.20
C ASP A 11 -74.66 -13.28 -5.57
N SER A 12 -75.78 -13.63 -6.22
CA SER A 12 -76.77 -14.58 -5.69
C SER A 12 -76.17 -15.97 -5.43
N ARG A 13 -75.11 -16.30 -6.16
CA ARG A 13 -74.35 -17.55 -6.02
C ARG A 13 -73.59 -17.60 -4.70
N ILE A 14 -72.99 -16.49 -4.28
CA ILE A 14 -72.24 -16.40 -3.02
C ILE A 14 -73.20 -16.50 -1.84
N LEU A 15 -74.32 -15.78 -1.85
CA LEU A 15 -75.35 -15.85 -0.80
C LEU A 15 -75.94 -17.26 -0.65
N SER A 16 -76.18 -17.96 -1.76
CA SER A 16 -76.67 -19.35 -1.72
C SER A 16 -75.65 -20.33 -1.12
N LEU A 17 -74.36 -20.11 -1.34
CA LEU A 17 -73.29 -20.90 -0.73
C LEU A 17 -73.11 -20.58 0.75
N THR A 18 -73.20 -19.31 1.14
CA THR A 18 -73.11 -18.90 2.55
C THR A 18 -74.25 -19.53 3.37
N ALA A 19 -75.48 -19.54 2.84
CA ALA A 19 -76.63 -20.20 3.47
C ALA A 19 -76.44 -21.74 3.58
N GLN A 20 -75.91 -22.38 2.54
CA GLN A 20 -75.60 -23.81 2.58
C GLN A 20 -74.48 -24.14 3.60
N ILE A 21 -73.47 -23.28 3.73
CA ILE A 21 -72.36 -23.46 4.67
C ILE A 21 -72.84 -23.32 6.12
N THR A 22 -73.80 -22.43 6.40
CA THR A 22 -74.38 -22.29 7.75
C THR A 22 -75.29 -23.45 8.16
N GLU A 23 -75.88 -24.18 7.21
CA GLU A 23 -76.82 -25.28 7.46
C GLU A 23 -76.16 -26.68 7.45
N SER A 24 -74.90 -26.79 6.98
CA SER A 24 -74.20 -28.06 6.77
C SER A 24 -73.34 -28.48 7.98
N PRO A 25 -73.12 -29.79 8.21
CA PRO A 25 -72.19 -30.27 9.23
C PRO A 25 -70.73 -30.00 8.83
N ASP A 26 -69.85 -29.83 9.82
CA ASP A 26 -68.42 -29.46 9.65
C ASP A 26 -67.62 -30.31 8.64
N GLN A 27 -68.06 -31.54 8.35
CA GLN A 27 -67.41 -32.47 7.43
C GLN A 27 -67.67 -32.16 5.94
N ASP A 28 -68.80 -31.51 5.61
CA ASP A 28 -69.20 -31.21 4.23
C ASP A 28 -68.81 -29.78 3.80
N ILE A 29 -68.51 -28.91 4.76
CA ILE A 29 -68.04 -27.54 4.55
C ILE A 29 -66.84 -27.47 3.57
N PRO A 30 -65.80 -28.32 3.67
CA PRO A 30 -64.66 -28.29 2.75
C PRO A 30 -65.05 -28.55 1.29
N VAL A 31 -66.03 -29.42 1.04
CA VAL A 31 -66.50 -29.74 -0.32
C VAL A 31 -67.33 -28.60 -0.89
N LEU A 32 -68.16 -27.95 -0.07
CA LEU A 32 -68.92 -26.76 -0.47
C LEU A 32 -67.99 -25.58 -0.81
N LEU A 33 -66.88 -25.42 -0.08
CA LEU A 33 -65.88 -24.40 -0.37
C LEU A 33 -65.14 -24.63 -1.71
N LEU A 34 -65.10 -25.86 -2.24
CA LEU A 34 -64.53 -26.09 -3.58
C LEU A 34 -65.35 -25.45 -4.70
N LYS A 35 -66.67 -25.29 -4.53
CA LYS A 35 -67.53 -24.57 -5.49
C LYS A 35 -67.13 -23.10 -5.64
N LEU A 36 -66.42 -22.53 -4.65
CA LEU A 36 -65.84 -21.19 -4.76
C LEU A 36 -64.77 -21.10 -5.85
N LYS A 37 -64.06 -22.20 -6.15
CA LYS A 37 -63.08 -22.25 -7.25
C LYS A 37 -63.76 -22.01 -8.59
N GLU A 38 -64.92 -22.62 -8.83
CA GLU A 38 -65.69 -22.44 -10.07
C GLU A 38 -66.21 -21.00 -10.21
N ILE A 39 -66.65 -20.39 -9.10
CA ILE A 39 -67.10 -19.00 -9.08
C ILE A 39 -65.94 -18.04 -9.37
N LEU A 40 -64.76 -18.27 -8.77
CA LEU A 40 -63.57 -17.47 -9.02
C LEU A 40 -63.05 -17.61 -10.47
N MET A 41 -63.14 -18.80 -11.05
CA MET A 41 -62.73 -19.08 -12.44
C MET A 41 -63.72 -18.54 -13.47
N SER A 42 -64.99 -18.30 -13.09
CA SER A 42 -65.99 -17.72 -13.98
C SER A 42 -65.72 -16.25 -14.35
N ALA A 43 -64.85 -15.56 -13.59
CA ALA A 43 -64.44 -14.18 -13.85
C ALA A 43 -62.99 -14.12 -14.35
N SER A 44 -62.73 -13.27 -15.35
CA SER A 44 -61.37 -13.08 -15.86
C SER A 44 -60.46 -12.42 -14.79
N PRO A 45 -59.18 -12.86 -14.67
CA PRO A 45 -58.26 -12.36 -13.66
C PRO A 45 -58.02 -10.85 -13.83
N GLY A 46 -58.37 -10.07 -12.80
CA GLY A 46 -58.19 -8.61 -12.79
C GLY A 46 -59.39 -7.79 -13.29
N SER A 47 -60.49 -8.42 -13.70
CA SER A 47 -61.72 -7.71 -14.06
C SER A 47 -62.40 -7.06 -12.86
N ASN A 48 -63.24 -6.05 -13.11
CA ASN A 48 -64.07 -5.43 -12.08
C ASN A 48 -65.03 -6.44 -11.42
N GLU A 49 -65.42 -7.49 -12.13
CA GLU A 49 -66.25 -8.59 -11.62
C GLU A 49 -65.47 -9.47 -10.63
N SER A 50 -64.23 -9.82 -10.95
CA SER A 50 -63.35 -10.56 -10.04
C SER A 50 -63.06 -9.78 -8.75
N LYS A 51 -62.86 -8.46 -8.84
CA LYS A 51 -62.70 -7.59 -7.66
C LYS A 51 -63.95 -7.54 -6.79
N LYS A 52 -65.14 -7.48 -7.41
CA LYS A 52 -66.43 -7.49 -6.69
C LYS A 52 -66.70 -8.83 -6.00
N ILE A 53 -66.53 -9.94 -6.72
CA ILE A 53 -66.67 -11.30 -6.16
C ILE A 53 -65.75 -11.46 -4.93
N LYS A 54 -64.49 -11.00 -5.01
CA LYS A 54 -63.57 -11.06 -3.86
C LYS A 54 -64.00 -10.19 -2.68
N GLN A 55 -64.58 -9.01 -2.93
CA GLN A 55 -65.14 -8.16 -1.88
C GLN A 55 -66.34 -8.84 -1.21
N ASP A 56 -67.24 -9.42 -2.00
CA ASP A 56 -68.42 -10.13 -1.51
C ASP A 56 -68.03 -11.38 -0.68
N LEU A 57 -67.01 -12.12 -1.10
CA LEU A 57 -66.45 -13.26 -0.34
C LEU A 57 -65.84 -12.84 1.01
N TYR A 58 -65.25 -11.65 1.07
CA TYR A 58 -64.71 -11.10 2.32
C TYR A 58 -65.84 -10.66 3.27
N TYR A 59 -66.84 -9.91 2.78
CA TYR A 59 -67.97 -9.46 3.61
C TYR A 59 -68.89 -10.59 4.07
N CYS A 60 -68.91 -11.73 3.36
CA CYS A 60 -69.65 -12.93 3.78
C CYS A 60 -68.85 -13.84 4.74
N ASP A 61 -67.69 -13.40 5.24
CA ASP A 61 -66.78 -14.16 6.12
C ASP A 61 -66.29 -15.51 5.56
N LEU A 62 -66.51 -15.79 4.28
CA LEU A 62 -66.13 -17.05 3.64
C LEU A 62 -64.60 -17.25 3.63
N VAL A 63 -63.83 -16.16 3.60
CA VAL A 63 -62.37 -16.20 3.77
C VAL A 63 -61.99 -16.68 5.18
N GLN A 64 -62.72 -16.25 6.21
CA GLN A 64 -62.49 -16.69 7.60
C GLN A 64 -62.89 -18.16 7.80
N TYR A 65 -63.98 -18.61 7.17
CA TYR A 65 -64.34 -20.02 7.14
C TYR A 65 -63.26 -20.88 6.46
N CYS A 66 -62.69 -20.43 5.34
CA CYS A 66 -61.55 -21.12 4.72
C CYS A 66 -60.35 -21.23 5.68
N LEU A 67 -60.07 -20.21 6.50
CA LEU A 67 -59.00 -20.25 7.50
C LEU A 67 -59.24 -21.30 8.59
N LEU A 68 -60.47 -21.36 9.11
CA LEU A 68 -60.85 -22.33 10.14
C LEU A 68 -60.78 -23.77 9.62
N VAL A 69 -61.30 -23.98 8.41
CA VAL A 69 -61.34 -25.29 7.75
C VAL A 69 -59.93 -25.83 7.48
N LEU A 70 -58.95 -24.99 7.12
CA LEU A 70 -57.56 -25.42 6.91
C LEU A 70 -56.87 -25.98 8.16
N LYS A 71 -57.37 -25.69 9.36
CA LYS A 71 -56.83 -26.22 10.62
C LYS A 71 -57.37 -27.62 10.97
N GLN A 72 -58.42 -28.09 10.29
CA GLN A 72 -59.07 -29.37 10.56
C GLN A 72 -58.24 -30.60 10.13
N ASP A 73 -58.68 -31.78 10.57
CA ASP A 73 -58.08 -33.08 10.27
C ASP A 73 -58.70 -33.69 9.00
N TYR A 74 -58.02 -33.54 7.86
CA TYR A 74 -58.48 -34.02 6.55
C TYR A 74 -58.35 -35.54 6.33
N THR A 75 -58.22 -36.33 7.39
CA THR A 75 -58.19 -37.79 7.28
C THR A 75 -59.58 -38.40 7.06
N ARG A 76 -60.63 -37.68 7.48
CA ARG A 76 -62.04 -38.14 7.43
C ARG A 76 -62.92 -37.34 6.46
N VAL A 77 -62.35 -36.32 5.83
CA VAL A 77 -63.08 -35.43 4.90
C VAL A 77 -63.10 -36.05 3.50
N PRO A 78 -64.22 -36.03 2.77
CA PRO A 78 -64.28 -36.46 1.37
C PRO A 78 -63.30 -35.67 0.48
N GLY A 79 -62.49 -36.39 -0.30
CA GLY A 79 -61.36 -35.83 -1.06
C GLY A 79 -60.08 -35.60 -0.25
N GLY A 80 -60.11 -35.77 1.07
CA GLY A 80 -58.92 -35.82 1.93
C GLY A 80 -58.02 -34.60 1.82
N TRP A 81 -56.72 -34.83 1.63
CA TRP A 81 -55.70 -33.79 1.62
C TRP A 81 -55.64 -32.98 0.32
N THR A 82 -56.20 -33.49 -0.78
CA THR A 82 -56.29 -32.74 -2.05
C THR A 82 -57.32 -31.62 -1.93
N THR A 83 -58.43 -31.86 -1.23
CA THR A 83 -59.42 -30.83 -0.86
C THR A 83 -58.77 -29.71 -0.05
N ALA A 84 -57.95 -30.04 0.95
CA ALA A 84 -57.23 -29.05 1.76
C ALA A 84 -56.27 -28.19 0.93
N ALA A 85 -55.52 -28.81 0.01
CA ALA A 85 -54.63 -28.13 -0.91
C ALA A 85 -55.37 -27.18 -1.87
N GLN A 86 -56.53 -27.58 -2.37
CA GLN A 86 -57.36 -26.72 -3.22
C GLN A 86 -57.96 -25.55 -2.44
N ILE A 87 -58.39 -25.75 -1.19
CA ILE A 87 -58.86 -24.66 -0.32
C ILE A 87 -57.72 -23.68 -0.01
N ALA A 88 -56.50 -24.18 0.20
CA ALA A 88 -55.31 -23.33 0.36
C ALA A 88 -55.04 -22.46 -0.88
N GLU A 89 -55.20 -23.03 -2.07
CA GLU A 89 -55.11 -22.29 -3.34
C GLU A 89 -56.21 -21.22 -3.44
N ILE A 90 -57.47 -21.57 -3.17
CA ILE A 90 -58.60 -20.63 -3.18
C ILE A 90 -58.36 -19.48 -2.20
N LEU A 91 -57.94 -19.79 -0.97
CA LEU A 91 -57.62 -18.79 0.05
C LEU A 91 -56.56 -17.80 -0.44
N SER A 92 -55.48 -18.31 -1.06
CA SER A 92 -54.44 -17.45 -1.63
C SER A 92 -54.95 -16.55 -2.75
N GLN A 93 -55.83 -17.05 -3.61
CA GLN A 93 -56.41 -16.30 -4.74
C GLN A 93 -57.42 -15.24 -4.28
N CYS A 94 -58.19 -15.52 -3.23
CA CYS A 94 -59.11 -14.57 -2.61
C CYS A 94 -58.37 -13.37 -1.98
N CYS A 95 -57.28 -13.64 -1.27
CA CYS A 95 -56.54 -12.59 -0.55
C CYS A 95 -55.65 -11.72 -1.46
N VAL A 96 -55.23 -12.21 -2.63
CA VAL A 96 -54.39 -11.43 -3.58
C VAL A 96 -55.26 -10.60 -4.52
N GLY A 97 -55.02 -9.28 -4.53
CA GLY A 97 -55.77 -8.32 -5.38
C GLY A 97 -57.09 -7.82 -4.78
N LEU A 98 -57.34 -8.09 -3.49
CA LEU A 98 -58.49 -7.56 -2.75
C LEU A 98 -58.21 -6.12 -2.29
N GLU A 99 -59.00 -5.16 -2.78
CA GLU A 99 -59.00 -3.78 -2.28
C GLU A 99 -60.08 -3.64 -1.19
N VAL A 100 -59.67 -3.82 0.07
CA VAL A 100 -60.54 -3.68 1.24
C VAL A 100 -60.84 -2.19 1.49
N LYS A 101 -62.13 -1.82 1.46
CA LYS A 101 -62.59 -0.43 1.68
C LYS A 101 -62.91 -0.11 3.13
N THR A 102 -63.23 -1.12 3.95
CA THR A 102 -63.59 -1.01 5.38
C THR A 102 -62.72 -1.97 6.19
N GLU A 103 -62.14 -1.55 7.33
CA GLU A 103 -61.28 -2.39 8.22
C GLU A 103 -59.95 -2.89 7.60
N ARG A 104 -59.23 -2.01 6.91
CA ARG A 104 -57.92 -2.32 6.31
C ARG A 104 -56.91 -2.88 7.33
N GLU A 105 -56.90 -2.32 8.54
CA GLU A 105 -55.91 -2.70 9.56
C GLU A 105 -56.12 -4.14 10.05
N GLU A 106 -57.35 -4.60 10.22
CA GLU A 106 -57.63 -5.97 10.66
C GLU A 106 -57.26 -7.01 9.59
N PHE A 107 -57.48 -6.67 8.32
CA PHE A 107 -57.07 -7.50 7.19
C PHE A 107 -55.54 -7.69 7.14
N TYR A 108 -54.78 -6.60 7.21
CA TYR A 108 -53.31 -6.65 7.11
C TYR A 108 -52.62 -7.15 8.39
N SER A 109 -53.16 -6.83 9.58
CA SER A 109 -52.52 -7.18 10.85
C SER A 109 -52.91 -8.54 11.42
N LYS A 110 -54.15 -9.02 11.18
CA LYS A 110 -54.67 -10.25 11.80
C LYS A 110 -54.97 -11.34 10.77
N LEU A 111 -55.73 -11.03 9.72
CA LEU A 111 -56.21 -12.05 8.79
C LEU A 111 -55.11 -12.60 7.87
N LEU A 112 -54.30 -11.75 7.25
CA LEU A 112 -53.21 -12.21 6.35
C LEU A 112 -52.12 -13.02 7.09
N PRO A 113 -51.64 -12.62 8.28
CA PRO A 113 -50.71 -13.45 9.05
C PRO A 113 -51.33 -14.78 9.50
N SER A 114 -52.61 -14.78 9.88
CA SER A 114 -53.36 -16.00 10.24
C SER A 114 -53.54 -16.94 9.03
N ALA A 115 -53.72 -16.40 7.83
CA ALA A 115 -53.74 -17.16 6.58
C ALA A 115 -52.42 -17.88 6.34
N ILE A 116 -51.31 -17.17 6.51
CA ILE A 116 -49.98 -17.77 6.37
C ILE A 116 -49.72 -18.82 7.43
N ASP A 117 -50.08 -18.57 8.69
CA ASP A 117 -49.90 -19.55 9.75
C ASP A 117 -50.71 -20.83 9.49
N SER A 118 -51.95 -20.69 9.01
CA SER A 118 -52.81 -21.81 8.64
C SER A 118 -52.25 -22.61 7.44
N LEU A 119 -51.71 -21.92 6.43
CA LEU A 119 -51.06 -22.56 5.28
C LEU A 119 -49.75 -23.26 5.66
N LEU A 120 -48.92 -22.64 6.51
CA LEU A 120 -47.69 -23.25 7.03
C LEU A 120 -47.99 -24.45 7.92
N PHE A 121 -49.06 -24.38 8.72
CA PHE A 121 -49.55 -25.49 9.51
C PHE A 121 -49.97 -26.67 8.63
N LEU A 122 -50.76 -26.41 7.58
CA LEU A 122 -51.15 -27.43 6.60
C LEU A 122 -49.92 -28.03 5.90
N GLY A 123 -48.99 -27.19 5.45
CA GLY A 123 -47.72 -27.62 4.84
C GLY A 123 -46.93 -28.55 5.76
N ARG A 124 -46.83 -28.22 7.05
CA ARG A 124 -46.13 -29.07 8.03
C ARG A 124 -46.83 -30.41 8.26
N ARG A 125 -48.16 -30.44 8.28
CA ARG A 125 -48.93 -31.69 8.40
C ARG A 125 -48.74 -32.57 7.18
N LEU A 126 -48.82 -32.00 5.99
CA LEU A 126 -48.55 -32.70 4.73
C LEU A 126 -47.14 -33.29 4.70
N GLN A 127 -46.14 -32.52 5.13
CA GLN A 127 -44.76 -32.99 5.24
C GLN A 127 -44.62 -34.14 6.27
N ALA A 128 -45.27 -34.04 7.43
CA ALA A 128 -45.25 -35.10 8.44
C ALA A 128 -45.95 -36.39 7.96
N GLN A 129 -47.05 -36.26 7.20
CA GLN A 129 -47.73 -37.40 6.59
C GLN A 129 -46.93 -38.02 5.45
N PHE A 130 -46.26 -37.20 4.65
CA PHE A 130 -45.34 -37.66 3.61
C PHE A 130 -44.22 -38.54 4.20
N VAL A 131 -43.58 -38.08 5.28
CA VAL A 131 -42.52 -38.84 5.96
C VAL A 131 -43.04 -40.16 6.55
N ARG A 132 -44.31 -40.22 6.99
CA ARG A 132 -44.94 -41.44 7.55
C ARG A 132 -45.50 -42.37 6.48
N ALA A 133 -45.70 -41.91 5.25
CA ALA A 133 -46.29 -42.70 4.18
C ALA A 133 -45.30 -43.78 3.72
N ILE A 134 -45.77 -45.02 3.64
CA ILE A 134 -44.96 -46.17 3.19
C ILE A 134 -45.12 -46.39 1.68
N LYS A 135 -46.31 -46.13 1.12
CA LYS A 135 -46.63 -46.33 -0.30
C LYS A 135 -46.25 -45.14 -1.16
N ASP A 136 -45.59 -45.37 -2.30
CA ASP A 136 -45.10 -44.32 -3.21
C ASP A 136 -46.22 -43.52 -3.89
N GLU A 137 -47.36 -44.15 -4.20
CA GLU A 137 -48.54 -43.43 -4.75
C GLU A 137 -49.04 -42.35 -3.80
N LYS A 138 -49.20 -42.69 -2.51
CA LYS A 138 -49.63 -41.74 -1.47
C LYS A 138 -48.57 -40.67 -1.21
N LYS A 139 -47.29 -41.03 -1.29
CA LYS A 139 -46.18 -40.06 -1.21
C LYS A 139 -46.26 -39.03 -2.33
N ASN A 140 -46.51 -39.46 -3.57
CA ASN A 140 -46.66 -38.55 -4.70
C ASN A 140 -47.87 -37.63 -4.56
N GLU A 141 -49.01 -38.15 -4.08
CA GLU A 141 -50.19 -37.35 -3.77
C GLU A 141 -49.90 -36.29 -2.70
N PHE A 142 -49.23 -36.68 -1.60
CA PHE A 142 -48.85 -35.74 -0.55
C PHE A 142 -47.84 -34.70 -1.02
N LEU A 143 -46.88 -35.06 -1.88
CA LEU A 143 -45.97 -34.09 -2.50
C LEU A 143 -46.66 -33.13 -3.43
N HIS A 144 -47.64 -33.60 -4.20
CA HIS A 144 -48.43 -32.73 -5.07
C HIS A 144 -49.23 -31.73 -4.22
N CYS A 145 -49.91 -32.21 -3.17
CA CYS A 145 -50.60 -31.36 -2.20
C CYS A 145 -49.65 -30.38 -1.50
N PHE A 146 -48.44 -30.84 -1.15
CA PHE A 146 -47.43 -30.00 -0.54
C PHE A 146 -46.99 -28.88 -1.50
N ARG A 147 -46.70 -29.22 -2.76
CA ARG A 147 -46.35 -28.24 -3.81
C ARG A 147 -47.44 -27.19 -3.99
N THR A 148 -48.69 -27.61 -4.10
CA THR A 148 -49.82 -26.66 -4.23
C THR A 148 -49.94 -25.71 -3.03
N VAL A 149 -49.70 -26.20 -1.81
CA VAL A 149 -49.71 -25.35 -0.60
C VAL A 149 -48.50 -24.40 -0.58
N THR A 150 -47.31 -24.88 -0.95
CA THR A 150 -46.12 -24.02 -1.07
C THR A 150 -46.29 -22.95 -2.15
N ASP A 151 -46.92 -23.28 -3.28
CA ASP A 151 -47.21 -22.34 -4.35
C ASP A 151 -48.23 -21.28 -3.90
N ALA A 152 -49.25 -21.68 -3.14
CA ALA A 152 -50.22 -20.77 -2.52
C ALA A 152 -49.55 -19.77 -1.56
N ILE A 153 -48.58 -20.23 -0.74
CA ILE A 153 -47.79 -19.35 0.13
C ILE A 153 -46.95 -18.38 -0.70
N CYS A 154 -46.28 -18.85 -1.75
CA CYS A 154 -45.52 -17.99 -2.65
C CYS A 154 -46.42 -16.96 -3.36
N TRP A 155 -47.62 -17.35 -3.77
CA TRP A 155 -48.61 -16.46 -4.40
C TRP A 155 -49.03 -15.33 -3.46
N LEU A 156 -49.35 -15.66 -2.19
CA LEU A 156 -49.66 -14.67 -1.17
C LEU A 156 -48.50 -13.70 -0.91
N CYS A 157 -47.27 -14.21 -0.78
CA CYS A 157 -46.10 -13.37 -0.54
C CYS A 157 -45.83 -12.40 -1.71
N ARG A 158 -46.06 -12.85 -2.96
CA ARG A 158 -45.95 -12.00 -4.16
C ARG A 158 -47.01 -10.90 -4.18
N GLY A 159 -48.23 -11.19 -3.75
CA GLY A 159 -49.29 -10.19 -3.64
C GLY A 159 -49.07 -9.21 -2.47
N HIS A 160 -48.49 -9.69 -1.37
CA HIS A 160 -48.37 -8.97 -0.10
C HIS A 160 -46.95 -9.07 0.46
N VAL A 161 -46.08 -8.17 0.00
CA VAL A 161 -44.62 -8.15 0.27
C VAL A 161 -44.26 -8.10 1.77
N HIS A 162 -45.12 -7.50 2.61
CA HIS A 162 -44.91 -7.38 4.06
C HIS A 162 -44.98 -8.74 4.78
N LEU A 163 -45.66 -9.72 4.20
CA LEU A 163 -45.85 -11.03 4.80
C LEU A 163 -44.58 -11.89 4.80
N VAL A 164 -43.59 -11.55 3.97
CA VAL A 164 -42.32 -12.27 3.90
C VAL A 164 -41.62 -12.34 5.26
N GLY A 165 -41.61 -11.23 6.02
CA GLY A 165 -41.05 -11.22 7.37
C GLY A 165 -41.79 -12.17 8.32
N ASN A 166 -43.12 -12.20 8.24
CA ASN A 166 -43.96 -13.06 9.07
C ASN A 166 -43.76 -14.55 8.77
N VAL A 167 -43.54 -14.93 7.50
CA VAL A 167 -43.23 -16.32 7.13
C VAL A 167 -41.89 -16.75 7.71
N LEU A 168 -40.85 -15.93 7.55
CA LEU A 168 -39.49 -16.28 7.95
C LEU A 168 -39.33 -16.38 9.48
N GLN A 169 -40.11 -15.60 10.24
CA GLN A 169 -40.15 -15.67 11.71
C GLN A 169 -41.06 -16.77 12.25
N ASN A 170 -41.90 -17.41 11.42
CA ASN A 170 -42.86 -18.39 11.90
C ASN A 170 -42.16 -19.71 12.31
N LYS A 171 -42.41 -20.17 13.54
CA LYS A 171 -41.88 -21.43 14.08
C LYS A 171 -42.24 -22.65 13.22
N ARG A 172 -43.41 -22.66 12.59
CA ARG A 172 -43.84 -23.75 11.68
C ARG A 172 -43.00 -23.78 10.41
N PHE A 173 -42.61 -22.62 9.89
CA PHE A 173 -41.71 -22.54 8.74
C PHE A 173 -40.30 -23.02 9.10
N GLN A 174 -39.81 -22.63 10.28
CA GLN A 174 -38.54 -23.14 10.80
C GLN A 174 -38.54 -24.68 10.93
N GLN A 175 -39.64 -25.26 11.43
CA GLN A 175 -39.83 -26.72 11.50
C GLN A 175 -39.91 -27.39 10.12
N LEU A 176 -40.40 -26.68 9.10
CA LEU A 176 -40.49 -27.15 7.73
C LEU A 176 -39.10 -27.25 7.09
N LEU A 177 -38.18 -26.35 7.47
CA LEU A 177 -36.80 -26.33 7.01
C LEU A 177 -35.94 -27.42 7.65
N THR A 178 -36.13 -27.80 8.92
CA THR A 178 -35.30 -28.79 9.63
C THR A 178 -35.42 -30.23 9.15
N THR A 179 -36.26 -30.54 8.16
CA THR A 179 -36.41 -31.91 7.67
C THR A 179 -35.25 -32.33 6.76
N ASP A 180 -34.86 -33.61 6.86
CA ASP A 180 -33.80 -34.20 6.03
C ASP A 180 -34.30 -34.92 4.78
N ASP A 181 -35.62 -35.06 4.62
CA ASP A 181 -36.18 -35.76 3.47
C ASP A 181 -35.82 -35.06 2.14
N ALA A 182 -35.48 -35.87 1.15
CA ALA A 182 -34.85 -35.40 -0.06
C ALA A 182 -35.76 -34.52 -0.93
N GLU A 183 -37.04 -34.85 -1.04
CA GLU A 183 -37.98 -34.22 -1.98
C GLU A 183 -38.69 -33.04 -1.34
N THR A 184 -39.13 -33.19 -0.09
CA THR A 184 -39.71 -32.09 0.67
C THR A 184 -38.68 -30.98 0.87
N THR A 185 -37.41 -31.29 1.18
CA THR A 185 -36.34 -30.28 1.30
C THR A 185 -36.12 -29.51 -0.01
N THR A 186 -36.22 -30.15 -1.17
CA THR A 186 -36.10 -29.41 -2.44
C THR A 186 -37.23 -28.41 -2.64
N GLN A 187 -38.45 -28.76 -2.20
CA GLN A 187 -39.60 -27.86 -2.27
C GLN A 187 -39.58 -26.78 -1.18
N THR A 188 -39.05 -27.06 0.01
CA THR A 188 -38.87 -26.03 1.04
C THR A 188 -37.80 -25.01 0.66
N LEU A 189 -36.69 -25.46 0.06
CA LEU A 189 -35.65 -24.58 -0.47
C LEU A 189 -36.15 -23.76 -1.67
N SER A 190 -36.98 -24.34 -2.56
CA SER A 190 -37.57 -23.59 -3.67
C SER A 190 -38.57 -22.53 -3.18
N LEU A 191 -39.38 -22.86 -2.17
CA LEU A 191 -40.28 -21.91 -1.50
C LEU A 191 -39.48 -20.77 -0.86
N LEU A 192 -38.43 -21.08 -0.08
CA LEU A 192 -37.57 -20.06 0.52
C LEU A 192 -36.95 -19.16 -0.57
N GLN A 193 -36.49 -19.74 -1.67
CA GLN A 193 -35.89 -18.99 -2.77
C GLN A 193 -36.89 -18.02 -3.41
N ASN A 194 -38.13 -18.47 -3.62
CA ASN A 194 -39.19 -17.64 -4.20
C ASN A 194 -39.61 -16.51 -3.24
N ILE A 195 -39.66 -16.79 -1.94
CA ILE A 195 -39.98 -15.80 -0.90
C ILE A 195 -38.89 -14.71 -0.84
N LEU A 196 -37.61 -15.11 -0.78
CA LEU A 196 -36.49 -14.16 -0.72
C LEU A 196 -36.33 -13.33 -1.99
N ARG A 197 -36.64 -13.90 -3.17
CA ARG A 197 -36.70 -13.12 -4.43
C ARG A 197 -37.79 -12.07 -4.43
N THR A 198 -38.86 -12.27 -3.66
CA THR A 198 -39.98 -11.33 -3.59
C THR A 198 -39.63 -10.14 -2.70
N ASN A 199 -38.94 -10.37 -1.58
CA ASN A 199 -38.49 -9.30 -0.69
C ASN A 199 -37.19 -9.68 0.03
N SER A 200 -36.05 -9.43 -0.62
CA SER A 200 -34.73 -9.71 -0.04
C SER A 200 -34.44 -8.83 1.19
N LYS A 201 -34.95 -7.59 1.20
CA LYS A 201 -34.79 -6.64 2.31
C LYS A 201 -35.50 -7.04 3.59
N ALA A 202 -36.47 -7.96 3.51
CA ALA A 202 -37.13 -8.50 4.70
C ALA A 202 -36.12 -9.19 5.65
N LEU A 203 -35.00 -9.70 5.13
CA LEU A 203 -33.97 -10.36 5.93
C LEU A 203 -33.35 -9.45 7.00
N VAL A 204 -33.25 -8.14 6.73
CA VAL A 204 -32.70 -7.16 7.68
C VAL A 204 -33.71 -6.83 8.80
N GLN A 205 -35.00 -7.04 8.54
CA GLN A 205 -36.08 -6.71 9.49
C GLN A 205 -36.44 -7.87 10.42
N ILE A 206 -35.78 -9.03 10.27
CA ILE A 206 -36.07 -10.24 11.04
C ILE A 206 -35.26 -10.27 12.32
N THR A 207 -35.77 -10.97 13.33
CA THR A 207 -35.05 -11.22 14.59
C THR A 207 -33.75 -11.99 14.32
N GLU A 208 -32.69 -11.64 15.04
CA GLU A 208 -31.39 -12.31 14.91
C GLU A 208 -31.50 -13.83 15.10
N GLU A 209 -32.33 -14.30 16.03
CA GLU A 209 -32.56 -15.73 16.28
C GLU A 209 -33.06 -16.48 15.04
N ALA A 210 -34.04 -15.90 14.32
CA ALA A 210 -34.60 -16.51 13.13
C ALA A 210 -33.61 -16.47 11.95
N LEU A 211 -32.82 -15.39 11.84
CA LEU A 211 -31.77 -15.28 10.83
C LEU A 211 -30.66 -16.32 11.06
N HIS A 212 -30.19 -16.46 12.30
CA HIS A 212 -29.18 -17.45 12.66
C HIS A 212 -29.66 -18.88 12.40
N PHE A 213 -30.90 -19.19 12.76
CA PHE A 213 -31.50 -20.49 12.46
C PHE A 213 -31.52 -20.79 10.96
N LEU A 214 -31.91 -19.82 10.13
CA LEU A 214 -31.91 -19.98 8.67
C LEU A 214 -30.49 -20.26 8.14
N LEU A 215 -29.48 -19.53 8.63
CA LEU A 215 -28.09 -19.73 8.22
C LEU A 215 -27.55 -21.09 8.69
N ASP A 216 -27.81 -21.48 9.94
CA ASP A 216 -27.38 -22.75 10.52
C ASP A 216 -27.95 -23.93 9.71
N GLU A 217 -29.25 -23.90 9.39
CA GLU A 217 -29.89 -24.94 8.60
C GLU A 217 -29.40 -24.98 7.15
N LEU A 218 -29.19 -23.83 6.50
CA LEU A 218 -28.66 -23.80 5.13
C LEU A 218 -27.22 -24.34 5.06
N ILE A 219 -26.39 -24.00 6.05
CA ILE A 219 -25.01 -24.47 6.14
C ILE A 219 -24.96 -25.94 6.49
N TYR A 220 -25.81 -26.40 7.42
CA TYR A 220 -25.98 -27.82 7.70
C TYR A 220 -26.38 -28.58 6.43
N LYS A 221 -27.39 -28.10 5.68
CA LYS A 221 -27.83 -28.73 4.42
C LYS A 221 -26.76 -28.75 3.33
N ILE A 222 -25.92 -27.72 3.23
CA ILE A 222 -24.76 -27.72 2.32
C ILE A 222 -23.72 -28.74 2.76
N SER A 223 -23.51 -28.91 4.06
CA SER A 223 -22.53 -29.85 4.59
C SER A 223 -22.99 -31.32 4.50
N SER A 224 -24.30 -31.58 4.64
CA SER A 224 -24.87 -32.93 4.65
C SER A 224 -25.19 -33.46 3.25
N THR A 225 -25.41 -32.57 2.27
CA THR A 225 -25.85 -32.97 0.93
C THR A 225 -24.67 -33.30 0.02
N THR A 226 -24.76 -34.41 -0.71
CA THR A 226 -23.80 -34.78 -1.76
C THR A 226 -24.29 -34.44 -3.17
N ASN A 227 -25.59 -34.18 -3.34
CA ASN A 227 -26.23 -33.91 -4.63
C ASN A 227 -25.93 -32.47 -5.14
N PRO A 228 -25.34 -32.31 -6.35
CA PRO A 228 -24.98 -31.00 -6.90
C PRO A 228 -26.17 -30.07 -7.16
N ALA A 229 -27.35 -30.60 -7.51
CA ALA A 229 -28.53 -29.77 -7.76
C ALA A 229 -29.02 -29.08 -6.49
N LYS A 230 -29.01 -29.82 -5.36
CA LYS A 230 -29.35 -29.30 -4.04
C LYS A 230 -28.29 -28.34 -3.52
N GLY A 231 -27.00 -28.70 -3.64
CA GLY A 231 -25.89 -27.82 -3.28
C GLY A 231 -25.96 -26.48 -4.01
N ASN A 232 -26.24 -26.49 -5.32
CA ASN A 232 -26.43 -25.27 -6.11
C ASN A 232 -27.65 -24.45 -5.62
N ALA A 233 -28.77 -25.09 -5.31
CA ALA A 233 -29.95 -24.40 -4.78
C ALA A 233 -29.64 -23.70 -3.45
N THR A 234 -28.92 -24.37 -2.53
CA THR A 234 -28.55 -23.79 -1.24
C THR A 234 -27.48 -22.70 -1.37
N VAL A 235 -26.50 -22.86 -2.27
CA VAL A 235 -25.52 -21.80 -2.58
C VAL A 235 -26.19 -20.58 -3.20
N LYS A 236 -27.17 -20.76 -4.10
CA LYS A 236 -27.99 -19.64 -4.62
C LYS A 236 -28.78 -18.93 -3.53
N LEU A 237 -29.27 -19.67 -2.53
CA LEU A 237 -29.96 -19.08 -1.38
C LEU A 237 -29.00 -18.27 -0.51
N LEU A 238 -27.82 -18.81 -0.20
CA LEU A 238 -26.78 -18.09 0.53
C LEU A 238 -26.36 -16.82 -0.21
N LEU A 239 -26.17 -16.90 -1.54
CA LEU A 239 -25.91 -15.74 -2.38
C LEU A 239 -26.98 -14.67 -2.24
N LEU A 240 -28.26 -15.05 -2.39
CA LEU A 240 -29.37 -14.11 -2.23
C LEU A 240 -29.37 -13.44 -0.86
N ILE A 241 -29.04 -14.19 0.21
CA ILE A 241 -28.91 -13.64 1.56
C ILE A 241 -27.75 -12.66 1.64
N THR A 242 -26.56 -13.02 1.14
CA THR A 242 -25.35 -12.18 1.19
C THR A 242 -25.43 -10.95 0.28
N GLU A 243 -26.17 -11.02 -0.83
CA GLU A 243 -26.41 -9.89 -1.73
C GLU A 243 -27.45 -8.90 -1.17
N SER A 244 -28.24 -9.32 -0.17
CA SER A 244 -29.31 -8.49 0.40
C SER A 244 -28.77 -7.31 1.21
N ASP A 245 -27.74 -7.54 2.03
CA ASP A 245 -27.11 -6.52 2.86
C ASP A 245 -25.67 -6.92 3.22
N ALA A 246 -24.77 -5.94 3.25
CA ALA A 246 -23.37 -6.12 3.60
C ALA A 246 -23.18 -6.59 5.05
N GLN A 247 -24.07 -6.18 5.97
CA GLN A 247 -24.02 -6.63 7.37
C GLN A 247 -24.22 -8.14 7.52
N LEU A 248 -24.97 -8.77 6.62
CA LEU A 248 -25.18 -10.22 6.63
C LEU A 248 -23.92 -10.97 6.23
N VAL A 249 -23.09 -10.40 5.34
CA VAL A 249 -21.78 -10.95 4.98
C VAL A 249 -20.86 -10.99 6.21
N ILE A 250 -20.83 -9.90 6.99
CA ILE A 250 -20.08 -9.82 8.25
C ILE A 250 -20.54 -10.91 9.23
N THR A 251 -21.85 -11.05 9.43
CA THR A 251 -22.41 -12.04 10.36
C THR A 251 -22.08 -13.47 9.95
N VAL A 252 -22.15 -13.78 8.65
CA VAL A 252 -21.77 -15.09 8.09
C VAL A 252 -20.28 -15.36 8.29
N ASN A 253 -19.41 -14.39 7.96
CA ASN A 253 -17.96 -14.54 8.12
C ASN A 253 -17.54 -14.70 9.59
N ALA A 254 -18.18 -13.96 10.51
CA ALA A 254 -17.89 -14.03 11.94
C ALA A 254 -18.26 -15.39 12.55
N ARG A 255 -19.42 -15.95 12.16
CA ARG A 255 -19.93 -17.22 12.71
C ARG A 255 -19.31 -18.46 12.07
N TYR A 256 -19.09 -18.46 10.76
CA TYR A 256 -18.72 -19.67 10.02
C TYR A 256 -17.34 -19.57 9.38
N LYS A 257 -16.30 -19.49 10.22
CA LYS A 257 -14.88 -19.40 9.81
C LYS A 257 -14.41 -20.53 8.87
N GLY A 258 -15.09 -21.68 8.87
CA GLY A 258 -14.80 -22.83 8.02
C GLY A 258 -15.58 -22.88 6.70
N LEU A 259 -16.58 -22.01 6.50
CA LEU A 259 -17.50 -22.09 5.35
C LEU A 259 -16.76 -21.93 4.02
N HIS A 260 -15.84 -20.98 3.93
CA HIS A 260 -15.02 -20.77 2.74
C HIS A 260 -14.23 -22.06 2.38
N THR A 261 -13.62 -22.71 3.37
CA THR A 261 -12.86 -23.95 3.13
C THR A 261 -13.74 -25.14 2.76
N LEU A 262 -14.96 -25.20 3.31
CA LEU A 262 -15.93 -26.25 3.00
C LEU A 262 -16.41 -26.09 1.55
N LEU A 263 -16.81 -24.88 1.17
CA LEU A 263 -17.29 -24.55 -0.18
C LEU A 263 -16.21 -24.81 -1.24
N SER A 264 -14.98 -24.33 -1.01
CA SER A 264 -13.87 -24.53 -1.94
C SER A 264 -13.42 -25.98 -2.06
N LYS A 265 -13.44 -26.78 -0.98
CA LYS A 265 -13.01 -28.20 -1.06
C LYS A 265 -14.10 -29.14 -1.55
N GLN A 266 -15.34 -28.94 -1.14
CA GLN A 266 -16.41 -29.90 -1.41
C GLN A 266 -17.16 -29.65 -2.71
N TRP A 267 -17.17 -28.41 -3.21
CA TRP A 267 -18.08 -28.03 -4.30
C TRP A 267 -17.39 -27.52 -5.58
N THR A 268 -16.07 -27.34 -5.57
CA THR A 268 -15.32 -26.98 -6.77
C THR A 268 -15.38 -28.08 -7.83
N GLY A 269 -15.74 -27.70 -9.06
CA GLY A 269 -15.82 -28.63 -10.20
C GLY A 269 -17.12 -29.43 -10.30
N LYS A 270 -18.14 -29.12 -9.48
CA LYS A 270 -19.45 -29.81 -9.50
C LYS A 270 -20.51 -29.16 -10.42
N GLY A 271 -20.10 -28.26 -11.32
CA GLY A 271 -20.96 -27.74 -12.40
C GLY A 271 -21.76 -26.48 -12.10
N PHE A 272 -21.50 -25.79 -10.99
CA PHE A 272 -22.13 -24.50 -10.65
C PHE A 272 -21.12 -23.45 -10.13
N ASP A 273 -19.88 -23.55 -10.60
CA ASP A 273 -18.73 -22.77 -10.10
C ASP A 273 -18.94 -21.25 -10.23
N LYS A 274 -19.78 -20.77 -11.16
CA LYS A 274 -20.09 -19.33 -11.27
C LYS A 274 -20.71 -18.77 -9.98
N ASN A 275 -21.75 -19.44 -9.47
CA ASN A 275 -22.43 -19.02 -8.25
C ASN A 275 -21.53 -19.27 -7.03
N LEU A 276 -20.78 -20.37 -7.04
CA LEU A 276 -19.84 -20.69 -5.98
C LEU A 276 -18.75 -19.61 -5.86
N ASN A 277 -18.14 -19.21 -6.97
CA ASN A 277 -17.09 -18.19 -6.99
C ASN A 277 -17.63 -16.82 -6.61
N GLN A 278 -18.83 -16.44 -7.08
CA GLN A 278 -19.47 -15.19 -6.63
C GLN A 278 -19.65 -15.15 -5.11
N LEU A 279 -20.02 -16.28 -4.49
CA LEU A 279 -20.18 -16.36 -3.04
C LEU A 279 -18.82 -16.29 -2.35
N LEU A 280 -17.80 -17.00 -2.86
CA LEU A 280 -16.45 -16.97 -2.32
C LEU A 280 -15.83 -15.57 -2.41
N ASP A 281 -16.00 -14.88 -3.53
CA ASP A 281 -15.52 -13.51 -3.74
C ASP A 281 -16.15 -12.54 -2.72
N LEU A 282 -17.46 -12.64 -2.49
CA LEU A 282 -18.16 -11.83 -1.48
C LEU A 282 -17.66 -12.11 -0.05
N LEU A 283 -17.37 -13.38 0.27
CA LEU A 283 -16.79 -13.76 1.56
C LEU A 283 -15.33 -13.27 1.70
N ASP A 284 -14.59 -13.18 0.59
CA ASP A 284 -13.19 -12.74 0.55
C ASP A 284 -13.00 -11.22 0.63
N VAL A 285 -13.96 -10.41 0.14
CA VAL A 285 -13.90 -8.93 0.19
C VAL A 285 -13.62 -8.40 1.62
N GLU A 286 -14.00 -9.12 2.67
CA GLU A 286 -13.68 -8.78 4.07
C GLU A 286 -12.53 -9.58 4.69
N ASN A 287 -12.10 -10.71 4.10
CA ASN A 287 -10.84 -11.36 4.48
C ASN A 287 -9.63 -10.44 4.16
N PHE A 288 -9.77 -9.49 3.23
CA PHE A 288 -8.75 -8.47 2.96
C PHE A 288 -8.66 -7.38 4.03
N SER A 289 -9.75 -7.03 4.72
CA SER A 289 -9.73 -6.06 5.83
C SER A 289 -9.25 -6.69 7.14
N SER A 290 -9.45 -8.00 7.29
CA SER A 290 -8.92 -8.81 8.40
C SER A 290 -7.64 -9.59 8.02
N CYS A 291 -6.83 -9.05 7.12
CA CYS A 291 -5.52 -9.63 6.81
C CYS A 291 -4.69 -9.69 8.10
N ASP A 292 -4.52 -10.91 8.63
CA ASP A 292 -3.71 -11.19 9.82
C ASP A 292 -2.43 -10.34 9.75
N PRO A 293 -2.14 -9.47 10.74
CA PRO A 293 -0.92 -8.67 10.74
C PRO A 293 0.33 -9.56 10.62
N GLN A 294 0.23 -10.83 11.02
CA GLN A 294 1.26 -11.85 10.80
C GLN A 294 1.52 -12.17 9.33
N ARG A 295 0.51 -12.28 8.47
CA ARG A 295 0.71 -12.55 7.04
C ARG A 295 1.32 -11.35 6.32
N MET A 296 0.88 -10.15 6.65
CA MET A 296 1.52 -8.92 6.16
C MET A 296 2.97 -8.81 6.64
N HIS A 297 3.24 -9.14 7.91
CA HIS A 297 4.59 -9.16 8.45
C HIS A 297 5.47 -10.22 7.77
N GLN A 298 4.97 -11.43 7.54
CA GLN A 298 5.69 -12.49 6.82
C GLN A 298 6.01 -12.09 5.37
N ALA A 299 5.04 -11.50 4.66
CA ALA A 299 5.26 -10.98 3.31
C ALA A 299 6.30 -9.85 3.31
N ALA A 300 6.21 -8.92 4.27
CA ALA A 300 7.20 -7.87 4.45
C ALA A 300 8.60 -8.43 4.76
N CYS A 301 8.70 -9.43 5.62
CA CYS A 301 9.97 -10.11 5.93
C CYS A 301 10.57 -10.79 4.69
N LEU A 302 9.76 -11.46 3.86
CA LEU A 302 10.22 -12.07 2.60
C LEU A 302 10.72 -11.02 1.60
N ILE A 303 9.99 -9.92 1.43
CA ILE A 303 10.40 -8.80 0.58
C ILE A 303 11.69 -8.16 1.12
N GLN A 304 11.78 -7.95 2.43
CA GLN A 304 12.97 -7.39 3.06
C GLN A 304 14.17 -8.33 2.95
N ALA A 305 13.99 -9.63 3.16
CA ALA A 305 15.05 -10.62 3.04
C ALA A 305 15.57 -10.72 1.60
N SER A 306 14.67 -10.75 0.61
CA SER A 306 15.03 -10.75 -0.80
C SER A 306 15.76 -9.47 -1.22
N TRP A 307 15.29 -8.30 -0.76
CA TRP A 307 15.95 -7.02 -1.00
C TRP A 307 17.33 -6.93 -0.34
N ARG A 308 17.44 -7.29 0.94
CA ARG A 308 18.73 -7.35 1.66
C ARG A 308 19.70 -8.28 0.95
N GLY A 309 19.24 -9.47 0.54
CA GLY A 309 20.02 -10.42 -0.24
C GLY A 309 20.47 -9.84 -1.59
N TYR A 310 19.59 -9.17 -2.32
CA TYR A 310 19.95 -8.48 -3.57
C TYR A 310 20.99 -7.39 -3.34
N GLN A 311 20.83 -6.58 -2.30
CA GLN A 311 21.74 -5.50 -1.96
C GLN A 311 23.14 -6.03 -1.61
N THR A 312 23.21 -7.12 -0.82
CA THR A 312 24.48 -7.81 -0.50
C THR A 312 25.13 -8.38 -1.76
N ARG A 313 24.38 -9.10 -2.61
CA ARG A 313 24.90 -9.62 -3.88
C ARG A 313 25.39 -8.51 -4.81
N LYS A 314 24.70 -7.38 -4.86
CA LYS A 314 25.11 -6.19 -5.63
C LYS A 314 26.42 -5.62 -5.11
N ARG A 315 26.62 -5.52 -3.79
CA ARG A 315 27.90 -5.09 -3.18
C ARG A 315 29.03 -6.07 -3.48
N LEU A 316 28.79 -7.38 -3.30
CA LEU A 316 29.77 -8.43 -3.60
C LEU A 316 30.19 -8.45 -5.08
N ARG A 317 29.27 -8.19 -6.01
CA ARG A 317 29.61 -8.06 -7.44
C ARG A 317 30.51 -6.85 -7.76
N GLN A 318 30.52 -5.81 -6.91
CA GLN A 318 31.35 -4.61 -7.11
C GLN A 318 32.75 -4.73 -6.49
N LEU A 319 32.92 -5.58 -5.46
CA LEU A 319 34.19 -5.80 -4.77
C LEU A 319 35.33 -6.25 -5.72
N PRO A 320 35.16 -7.25 -6.60
CA PRO A 320 36.19 -7.65 -7.55
C PRO A 320 36.66 -6.49 -8.45
N LYS A 321 35.75 -5.59 -8.86
CA LYS A 321 36.11 -4.41 -9.67
C LYS A 321 37.00 -3.45 -8.88
N ALA A 322 36.65 -3.17 -7.62
CA ALA A 322 37.46 -2.32 -6.75
C ALA A 322 38.86 -2.93 -6.51
N ILE A 323 38.93 -4.23 -6.24
CA ILE A 323 40.19 -4.96 -6.04
C ILE A 323 41.04 -4.92 -7.33
N THR A 324 40.43 -5.15 -8.49
CA THR A 324 41.15 -5.10 -9.78
C THR A 324 41.72 -3.71 -10.06
N ILE A 325 40.97 -2.65 -9.76
CA ILE A 325 41.46 -1.26 -9.91
C ILE A 325 42.64 -1.00 -8.97
N LEU A 326 42.55 -1.45 -7.72
CA LEU A 326 43.61 -1.29 -6.73
C LEU A 326 44.87 -2.06 -7.13
N GLN A 327 44.73 -3.33 -7.54
CA GLN A 327 45.82 -4.15 -8.05
C GLN A 327 46.48 -3.51 -9.29
N ARG A 328 45.68 -2.99 -10.22
CA ARG A 328 46.20 -2.28 -11.41
C ARG A 328 46.98 -1.03 -11.02
N LYS A 329 46.46 -0.20 -10.12
CA LYS A 329 47.15 1.00 -9.62
C LYS A 329 48.44 0.65 -8.90
N PHE A 330 48.42 -0.38 -8.06
CA PHE A 330 49.61 -0.84 -7.34
C PHE A 330 50.69 -1.33 -8.31
N ARG A 331 50.32 -2.17 -9.29
CA ARG A 331 51.25 -2.64 -10.33
C ARG A 331 51.84 -1.48 -11.13
N ALA A 332 51.02 -0.54 -11.57
CA ALA A 332 51.47 0.65 -12.31
C ALA A 332 52.41 1.53 -11.49
N LYS A 333 52.09 1.77 -10.20
CA LYS A 333 52.96 2.53 -9.28
C LYS A 333 54.31 1.85 -9.12
N ARG A 334 54.31 0.54 -8.88
CA ARG A 334 55.54 -0.26 -8.72
C ARG A 334 56.38 -0.26 -10.00
N GLU A 335 55.75 -0.36 -11.16
CA GLU A 335 56.44 -0.25 -12.46
C GLU A 335 57.05 1.14 -12.65
N GLN A 336 56.32 2.20 -12.33
CA GLN A 336 56.80 3.57 -12.42
C GLN A 336 58.00 3.83 -11.50
N GLU A 337 57.96 3.33 -10.25
CA GLU A 337 59.06 3.42 -9.29
C GLU A 337 60.32 2.69 -9.80
N LEU A 338 60.15 1.48 -10.37
CA LEU A 338 61.25 0.75 -10.98
C LEU A 338 61.84 1.49 -12.18
N GLN A 339 60.99 2.06 -13.04
CA GLN A 339 61.44 2.86 -14.18
C GLN A 339 62.16 4.13 -13.72
N SER A 340 61.67 4.84 -12.69
CA SER A 340 62.35 6.03 -12.17
C SER A 340 63.71 5.69 -11.57
N LEU A 341 63.83 4.57 -10.84
CA LEU A 341 65.12 4.10 -10.32
C LEU A 341 66.09 3.74 -11.44
N LYS A 342 65.62 3.06 -12.49
CA LYS A 342 66.46 2.77 -13.67
C LYS A 342 66.94 4.05 -14.34
N ARG A 343 66.05 5.01 -14.59
CA ARG A 343 66.42 6.32 -15.16
C ARG A 343 67.41 7.08 -14.29
N GLN A 344 67.23 7.07 -12.97
CA GLN A 344 68.19 7.70 -12.04
C GLN A 344 69.57 7.07 -12.15
N ARG A 345 69.66 5.72 -12.16
CA ARG A 345 70.95 5.02 -12.34
C ARG A 345 71.58 5.31 -13.70
N GLU A 346 70.78 5.33 -14.76
CA GLU A 346 71.22 5.69 -16.12
C GLU A 346 71.75 7.13 -16.14
N GLU A 347 71.02 8.09 -15.56
CA GLU A 347 71.45 9.49 -15.44
C GLU A 347 72.73 9.65 -14.62
N GLU A 348 72.86 8.95 -13.49
CA GLU A 348 74.06 8.96 -12.66
C GLU A 348 75.26 8.39 -13.42
N SER A 349 75.08 7.26 -14.11
CA SER A 349 76.13 6.66 -14.94
C SER A 349 76.57 7.60 -16.06
N LEU A 350 75.63 8.27 -16.72
CA LEU A 350 75.90 9.26 -17.76
C LEU A 350 76.64 10.47 -17.18
N ARG A 351 76.23 10.97 -16.00
CA ARG A 351 76.90 12.08 -15.31
C ARG A 351 78.35 11.73 -14.99
N GLN A 352 78.59 10.53 -14.46
CA GLN A 352 79.95 10.04 -14.17
C GLN A 352 80.78 9.93 -15.46
N GLN A 353 80.23 9.36 -16.52
CA GLN A 353 80.90 9.28 -17.82
C GLN A 353 81.26 10.67 -18.37
N LEU A 354 80.33 11.62 -18.32
CA LEU A 354 80.56 13.00 -18.77
C LEU A 354 81.61 13.70 -17.91
N GLN A 355 81.62 13.49 -16.59
CA GLN A 355 82.66 14.03 -15.71
C GLN A 355 84.03 13.46 -16.07
N LEU A 356 84.14 12.15 -16.27
CA LEU A 356 85.38 11.50 -16.70
C LEU A 356 85.85 12.01 -18.07
N GLN A 357 84.93 12.16 -19.03
CA GLN A 357 85.24 12.75 -20.34
C GLN A 357 85.75 14.18 -20.21
N ARG A 358 85.11 15.03 -19.38
CA ARG A 358 85.57 16.39 -19.10
C ARG A 358 86.96 16.40 -18.47
N GLN A 359 87.22 15.54 -17.48
CA GLN A 359 88.54 15.44 -16.84
C GLN A 359 89.61 14.99 -17.83
N ARG A 360 89.32 14.00 -18.68
CA ARG A 360 90.23 13.56 -19.76
C ARG A 360 90.49 14.69 -20.76
N ALA A 361 89.45 15.38 -21.20
CA ALA A 361 89.58 16.52 -22.12
C ALA A 361 90.39 17.67 -21.50
N MET A 362 90.18 17.98 -20.22
CA MET A 362 90.97 18.97 -19.49
C MET A 362 92.44 18.57 -19.38
N ARG A 363 92.73 17.30 -19.05
CA ARG A 363 94.11 16.78 -19.02
C ARG A 363 94.78 16.91 -20.39
N LEU A 364 94.14 16.41 -21.45
CA LEU A 364 94.64 16.53 -22.82
C LEU A 364 94.83 17.99 -23.24
N PHE A 365 93.95 18.90 -22.82
CA PHE A 365 94.09 20.32 -23.08
C PHE A 365 95.32 20.91 -22.38
N HIS A 366 95.52 20.61 -21.09
CA HIS A 366 96.68 21.07 -20.34
C HIS A 366 97.98 20.49 -20.87
N GLU A 367 98.03 19.20 -21.22
CA GLU A 367 99.17 18.57 -21.88
C GLU A 367 99.52 19.31 -23.18
N ARG A 368 98.52 19.57 -24.05
CA ARG A 368 98.74 20.36 -25.27
C ARG A 368 99.25 21.77 -24.98
N GLN A 369 98.72 22.45 -23.96
CA GLN A 369 99.23 23.76 -23.58
C GLN A 369 100.69 23.73 -23.10
N LEU A 370 101.07 22.72 -22.30
CA LEU A 370 102.44 22.53 -21.85
C LEU A 370 103.38 22.28 -23.04
N THR A 371 103.02 21.35 -23.94
CA THR A 371 103.83 21.09 -25.14
C THR A 371 103.99 22.33 -26.02
N LEU A 372 102.94 23.15 -26.17
CA LEU A 372 103.04 24.41 -26.91
C LEU A 372 103.98 25.40 -26.21
N LEU A 373 103.93 25.51 -24.88
CA LEU A 373 104.84 26.37 -24.12
C LEU A 373 106.30 25.90 -24.18
N GLU A 374 106.54 24.59 -24.22
CA GLU A 374 107.87 23.99 -24.40
C GLU A 374 108.46 24.30 -25.78
N ILE A 375 107.62 24.39 -26.83
CA ILE A 375 108.05 24.64 -28.22
C ILE A 375 108.21 26.15 -28.52
N VAL A 376 107.48 27.02 -27.83
CA VAL A 376 107.51 28.48 -28.06
C VAL A 376 108.80 29.11 -27.49
N HIS A 377 109.47 29.94 -28.29
CA HIS A 377 110.68 30.64 -27.88
C HIS A 377 110.43 31.65 -26.73
N ALA A 378 111.35 31.74 -25.77
CA ALA A 378 111.18 32.51 -24.53
C ALA A 378 110.75 33.98 -24.73
N GLY A 379 111.29 34.68 -25.75
CA GLY A 379 110.91 36.07 -26.06
C GLY A 379 109.51 36.25 -26.68
N GLN A 380 108.83 35.16 -27.09
CA GLN A 380 107.49 35.19 -27.70
C GLN A 380 106.38 34.74 -26.73
N ILE A 381 106.74 34.24 -25.54
CA ILE A 381 105.79 33.75 -24.54
C ILE A 381 104.83 34.85 -24.11
N ASP A 382 105.32 36.06 -23.84
CA ASP A 382 104.49 37.18 -23.38
C ASP A 382 103.44 37.59 -24.41
N LYS A 383 103.82 37.63 -25.70
CA LYS A 383 102.90 37.91 -26.80
C LYS A 383 101.80 36.84 -26.89
N HIS A 384 102.18 35.57 -26.84
CA HIS A 384 101.22 34.46 -26.86
C HIS A 384 100.28 34.48 -25.64
N MET A 385 100.80 34.77 -24.45
CA MET A 385 100.01 34.89 -23.23
C MET A 385 99.02 36.08 -23.29
N HIS A 386 99.41 37.20 -23.90
CA HIS A 386 98.50 38.32 -24.17
C HIS A 386 97.37 37.93 -25.13
N GLU A 387 97.68 37.28 -26.25
CA GLU A 387 96.65 36.80 -27.20
C GLU A 387 95.66 35.81 -26.55
N MET A 388 96.13 34.95 -25.64
CA MET A 388 95.24 34.04 -24.89
C MET A 388 94.32 34.79 -23.93
N LYS A 389 94.82 35.82 -23.24
CA LYS A 389 94.01 36.69 -22.38
C LYS A 389 92.94 37.42 -23.18
N GLU A 390 93.27 37.93 -24.36
CA GLU A 390 92.29 38.58 -25.25
C GLU A 390 91.20 37.60 -25.72
N LYS A 391 91.58 36.41 -26.19
CA LYS A 391 90.61 35.38 -26.59
C LYS A 391 89.72 34.94 -25.43
N ALA A 392 90.27 34.83 -24.22
CA ALA A 392 89.50 34.54 -23.02
C ALA A 392 88.51 35.67 -22.69
N ALA A 393 88.95 36.93 -22.74
CA ALA A 393 88.11 38.10 -22.52
C ALA A 393 86.96 38.17 -23.53
N LEU A 394 87.22 37.95 -24.82
CA LEU A 394 86.20 37.90 -25.86
C LEU A 394 85.17 36.79 -25.61
N THR A 395 85.63 35.62 -25.16
CA THR A 395 84.75 34.49 -24.82
C THR A 395 83.86 34.85 -23.63
N MET A 396 84.43 35.38 -22.55
CA MET A 396 83.68 35.83 -21.37
C MET A 396 82.65 36.90 -21.73
N GLN A 397 83.04 37.91 -22.51
CA GLN A 397 82.13 38.97 -22.97
C GLN A 397 81.01 38.41 -23.84
N ARG A 398 81.29 37.46 -24.74
CA ARG A 398 80.28 36.78 -25.56
C ARG A 398 79.27 36.02 -24.69
N TYR A 399 79.74 35.24 -23.72
CA TYR A 399 78.87 34.53 -22.78
C TYR A 399 78.04 35.47 -21.91
N TRP A 400 78.62 36.59 -21.46
CA TRP A 400 77.92 37.62 -20.69
C TRP A 400 76.80 38.28 -21.50
N ARG A 401 77.08 38.67 -22.75
CA ARG A 401 76.05 39.22 -23.66
C ARG A 401 74.90 38.23 -23.86
N ALA A 402 75.20 36.95 -24.05
CA ALA A 402 74.20 35.89 -24.17
C ALA A 402 73.41 35.66 -22.86
N PHE A 403 74.08 35.69 -21.70
CA PHE A 403 73.44 35.60 -20.39
C PHE A 403 72.47 36.76 -20.16
N LYS A 404 72.90 38.00 -20.45
CA LYS A 404 72.07 39.20 -20.36
C LYS A 404 70.82 39.09 -21.24
N ALA A 405 70.98 38.65 -22.49
CA ALA A 405 69.85 38.43 -23.40
C ALA A 405 68.87 37.37 -22.87
N ARG A 406 69.37 36.24 -22.38
CA ARG A 406 68.53 35.18 -21.77
C ARG A 406 67.80 35.68 -20.53
N ARG A 407 68.47 36.43 -19.65
CA ARG A 407 67.86 37.02 -18.45
C ARG A 407 66.72 37.96 -18.82
N ASN A 408 66.93 38.84 -19.80
CA ASN A 408 65.89 39.74 -20.29
C ASN A 408 64.70 38.97 -20.89
N PHE A 409 64.97 37.93 -21.69
CA PHE A 409 63.91 37.08 -22.25
C PHE A 409 63.12 36.34 -21.16
N HIS A 410 63.80 35.79 -20.14
CA HIS A 410 63.12 35.14 -19.02
C HIS A 410 62.25 36.12 -18.23
N GLN A 411 62.72 37.36 -18.02
CA GLN A 411 61.93 38.41 -17.40
C GLN A 411 60.70 38.77 -18.24
N GLN A 412 60.87 38.98 -19.55
CA GLN A 412 59.76 39.23 -20.47
C GLN A 412 58.75 38.08 -20.48
N LYS A 413 59.22 36.83 -20.49
CA LYS A 413 58.38 35.63 -20.43
C LYS A 413 57.58 35.57 -19.11
N ARG A 414 58.19 35.96 -17.98
CA ARG A 414 57.51 36.04 -16.69
C ARG A 414 56.43 37.14 -16.71
N ASN A 415 56.78 38.34 -17.15
CA ASN A 415 55.85 39.46 -17.27
C ASN A 415 54.66 39.12 -18.18
N LEU A 416 54.88 38.41 -19.29
CA LEU A 416 53.82 37.95 -20.18
C LEU A 416 52.89 36.92 -19.52
N LYS A 417 53.41 36.02 -18.68
CA LYS A 417 52.58 35.09 -17.92
C LYS A 417 51.71 35.84 -16.92
N GLU A 418 52.30 36.79 -16.18
CA GLU A 418 51.60 37.63 -15.21
C GLU A 418 50.50 38.46 -15.89
N TYR A 419 50.80 39.09 -17.04
CA TYR A 419 49.82 39.82 -17.84
C TYR A 419 48.69 38.92 -18.36
N LYS A 420 49.00 37.74 -18.91
CA LYS A 420 47.97 36.78 -19.38
C LYS A 420 47.06 36.33 -18.22
N ALA A 421 47.63 36.07 -17.05
CA ALA A 421 46.86 35.73 -15.86
C ALA A 421 45.95 36.90 -15.45
N ALA A 422 46.47 38.13 -15.41
CA ALA A 422 45.68 39.33 -15.12
C ALA A 422 44.51 39.50 -16.10
N VAL A 423 44.74 39.34 -17.41
CA VAL A 423 43.69 39.43 -18.44
C VAL A 423 42.63 38.35 -18.25
N LEU A 424 43.01 37.11 -17.89
CA LEU A 424 42.04 36.04 -17.61
C LEU A 424 41.16 36.37 -16.40
N ILE A 425 41.77 36.88 -15.33
CA ILE A 425 41.04 37.32 -14.12
C ILE A 425 40.10 38.47 -14.46
N GLN A 426 40.59 39.50 -15.16
CA GLN A 426 39.78 40.65 -15.59
C GLN A 426 38.59 40.20 -16.45
N ARG A 427 38.81 39.31 -17.43
CA ARG A 427 37.73 38.73 -18.25
C ARG A 427 36.72 37.94 -17.42
N ALA A 428 37.18 37.16 -16.45
CA ALA A 428 36.31 36.40 -15.56
C ALA A 428 35.44 37.34 -14.71
N VAL A 429 36.02 38.41 -14.16
CA VAL A 429 35.29 39.43 -13.39
C VAL A 429 34.29 40.18 -14.27
N LEU A 430 34.66 40.58 -15.48
CA LEU A 430 33.73 41.22 -16.42
C LEU A 430 32.55 40.30 -16.75
N LYS A 431 32.79 39.01 -17.03
CA LYS A 431 31.73 38.01 -17.25
C LYS A 431 30.85 37.81 -16.01
N PHE A 432 31.45 37.81 -14.81
CA PHE A 432 30.72 37.72 -13.56
C PHE A 432 29.82 38.95 -13.34
N LEU A 433 30.35 40.16 -13.57
CA LEU A 433 29.59 41.40 -13.49
C LEU A 433 28.47 41.45 -14.53
N GLU A 434 28.72 40.98 -15.75
CA GLU A 434 27.70 40.84 -16.78
C GLU A 434 26.61 39.86 -16.35
N LYS A 435 26.99 38.70 -15.80
CA LYS A 435 26.04 37.73 -15.23
C LYS A 435 25.24 38.32 -14.07
N LYS A 436 25.85 39.17 -13.23
CA LYS A 436 25.18 39.91 -12.15
C LYS A 436 24.23 40.98 -12.70
N ARG A 437 24.63 41.74 -13.74
CA ARG A 437 23.76 42.72 -14.43
C ARG A 437 22.58 42.06 -15.11
N ARG A 438 22.77 40.90 -15.77
CA ARG A 438 21.67 40.10 -16.34
C ARG A 438 20.71 39.59 -15.27
N LYS A 439 21.22 39.12 -14.12
CA LYS A 439 20.40 38.76 -12.95
C LYS A 439 19.67 39.96 -12.34
N ALA A 440 20.30 41.14 -12.31
CA ALA A 440 19.66 42.37 -11.88
C ALA A 440 18.56 42.79 -12.88
N HIS A 441 18.82 42.73 -14.18
CA HIS A 441 17.81 42.98 -15.24
C HIS A 441 16.66 41.97 -15.23
N SER A 442 16.88 40.72 -14.79
CA SER A 442 15.79 39.74 -14.65
C SER A 442 14.95 39.95 -13.38
N LEU A 443 15.49 40.59 -12.35
CA LEU A 443 14.78 40.90 -11.10
C LEU A 443 14.17 42.31 -11.10
N TRP A 444 14.68 43.21 -11.96
CA TRP A 444 14.29 44.63 -12.07
C TRP A 444 13.75 45.01 -13.45
N LYS A 445 13.26 44.06 -14.25
CA LYS A 445 12.09 44.40 -15.06
C LYS A 445 10.93 44.53 -14.07
N GLN A 446 10.72 45.74 -13.55
CA GLN A 446 9.33 46.15 -13.34
C GLN A 446 8.64 45.85 -14.68
N PRO A 447 7.58 45.04 -14.71
CA PRO A 447 6.74 45.02 -15.90
C PRO A 447 6.45 46.49 -16.21
N GLU A 448 6.54 46.94 -17.48
CA GLU A 448 5.80 48.14 -17.87
C GLU A 448 4.44 47.99 -17.19
N SER A 449 4.08 48.96 -16.35
CA SER A 449 2.79 48.98 -15.66
C SER A 449 1.75 48.57 -16.69
N LEU A 450 1.22 47.34 -16.56
CA LEU A 450 0.27 46.79 -17.52
C LEU A 450 -0.79 47.85 -17.74
N SER A 451 -0.80 48.48 -18.92
CA SER A 451 -1.83 49.46 -19.27
C SER A 451 -3.18 48.77 -19.05
N ASP A 452 -4.17 49.46 -18.51
CA ASP A 452 -5.44 48.82 -18.14
C ASP A 452 -6.07 48.09 -19.34
N GLU A 453 -5.80 48.55 -20.56
CA GLU A 453 -6.16 47.87 -21.81
C GLU A 453 -5.49 46.49 -21.97
N GLN A 454 -4.20 46.36 -21.63
CA GLN A 454 -3.49 45.08 -21.66
C GLN A 454 -3.98 44.14 -20.56
N ARG A 455 -4.41 44.68 -19.40
CA ARG A 455 -5.04 43.88 -18.34
C ARG A 455 -6.37 43.31 -18.80
N ILE A 456 -7.19 44.14 -19.45
CA ILE A 456 -8.48 43.74 -20.00
C ILE A 456 -8.29 42.70 -21.11
N LEU A 457 -7.32 42.88 -22.02
CA LEU A 457 -7.01 41.89 -23.06
C LEU A 457 -6.51 40.56 -22.51
N LEU A 458 -5.70 40.59 -21.45
CA LEU A 458 -5.24 39.38 -20.78
C LEU A 458 -6.37 38.71 -20.00
N GLN A 459 -7.25 39.47 -19.34
CA GLN A 459 -8.46 38.95 -18.72
C GLN A 459 -9.38 38.31 -19.75
N GLN A 460 -9.61 38.96 -20.89
CA GLN A 460 -10.40 38.38 -21.99
C GLN A 460 -9.77 37.10 -22.54
N LYS A 461 -8.43 37.04 -22.65
CA LYS A 461 -7.71 35.80 -23.03
C LYS A 461 -7.87 34.69 -21.99
N VAL A 462 -7.81 35.03 -20.70
CA VAL A 462 -8.01 34.06 -19.61
C VAL A 462 -9.47 33.59 -19.58
N GLU A 463 -10.44 34.49 -19.71
CA GLU A 463 -11.87 34.17 -19.74
C GLU A 463 -12.24 33.33 -20.96
N SER A 464 -11.72 33.66 -22.14
CA SER A 464 -11.92 32.82 -23.34
C SER A 464 -11.29 31.44 -23.17
N TYR A 465 -10.11 31.34 -22.57
CA TYR A 465 -9.50 30.04 -22.25
C TYR A 465 -10.32 29.23 -21.21
N ILE A 466 -10.83 29.88 -20.16
CA ILE A 466 -11.70 29.25 -19.15
C ILE A 466 -13.02 28.79 -19.78
N LYS A 467 -13.60 29.58 -20.71
CA LYS A 467 -14.80 29.20 -21.47
C LYS A 467 -14.55 28.00 -22.39
N LEU A 468 -13.36 27.91 -22.99
CA LEU A 468 -12.95 26.77 -23.83
C LEU A 468 -12.59 25.53 -22.99
N HIS A 469 -12.16 25.72 -21.74
CA HIS A 469 -11.77 24.66 -20.81
C HIS A 469 -12.48 24.82 -19.46
N PRO A 470 -13.81 24.59 -19.41
CA PRO A 470 -14.54 24.65 -18.15
C PRO A 470 -14.00 23.57 -17.22
N ALA A 471 -13.41 24.02 -16.11
CA ALA A 471 -12.98 23.11 -15.06
C ALA A 471 -14.20 22.37 -14.51
N SER A 472 -14.05 21.08 -14.21
CA SER A 472 -15.06 20.31 -13.47
C SER A 472 -15.48 21.12 -12.24
N ALA A 473 -16.79 21.43 -12.14
CA ALA A 473 -17.35 22.23 -11.07
C ALA A 473 -17.14 21.53 -9.72
N LYS A 474 -16.00 21.79 -9.08
CA LYS A 474 -15.80 21.47 -7.68
C LYS A 474 -16.56 22.51 -6.87
N SER A 475 -17.30 22.08 -5.85
CA SER A 475 -17.92 22.97 -4.87
C SER A 475 -16.90 24.00 -4.37
N GLU A 476 -17.34 25.23 -4.11
CA GLU A 476 -16.51 26.33 -3.62
C GLU A 476 -15.79 25.97 -2.31
N GLU A 477 -16.41 25.12 -1.50
CA GLU A 477 -15.82 24.59 -0.27
C GLU A 477 -14.62 23.67 -0.57
N MET A 478 -14.73 22.81 -1.59
CA MET A 478 -13.65 21.91 -1.99
C MET A 478 -12.47 22.64 -2.62
N SER A 479 -12.70 23.79 -3.27
CA SER A 479 -11.62 24.61 -3.84
C SER A 479 -10.85 25.36 -2.75
N ARG A 480 -11.56 25.89 -1.74
CA ARG A 480 -10.97 26.52 -0.55
C ARG A 480 -10.16 25.51 0.26
N GLU A 481 -10.68 24.30 0.44
CA GLU A 481 -9.99 23.22 1.14
C GLU A 481 -8.71 22.79 0.40
N LEU A 482 -8.77 22.63 -0.92
CA LEU A 482 -7.57 22.34 -1.72
C LEU A 482 -6.52 23.45 -1.65
N HIS A 483 -6.96 24.71 -1.63
CA HIS A 483 -6.06 25.84 -1.47
C HIS A 483 -5.38 25.83 -0.10
N HIS A 484 -6.14 25.56 0.96
CA HIS A 484 -5.61 25.44 2.32
C HIS A 484 -4.58 24.32 2.42
N GLN A 485 -4.91 23.12 1.92
CA GLN A 485 -3.99 21.99 1.88
C GLN A 485 -2.71 22.27 1.06
N ALA A 486 -2.82 23.03 -0.02
CA ALA A 486 -1.65 23.44 -0.80
C ALA A 486 -0.74 24.40 -0.02
N GLN A 487 -1.33 25.34 0.71
CA GLN A 487 -0.58 26.27 1.58
C GLN A 487 0.10 25.54 2.74
N GLU A 488 -0.58 24.59 3.38
CA GLU A 488 0.01 23.77 4.45
C GLU A 488 1.20 22.94 3.95
N LYS A 489 1.04 22.27 2.79
CA LYS A 489 2.14 21.51 2.17
C LYS A 489 3.34 22.40 1.85
N LEU A 490 3.08 23.62 1.38
CA LEU A 490 4.15 24.60 1.13
C LEU A 490 4.84 25.03 2.43
N ALA A 491 4.08 25.28 3.51
CA ALA A 491 4.64 25.63 4.81
C ALA A 491 5.53 24.51 5.37
N HIS A 492 5.07 23.26 5.29
CA HIS A 492 5.85 22.09 5.68
C HIS A 492 7.14 21.96 4.86
N TYR A 493 7.07 22.15 3.54
CA TYR A 493 8.25 22.14 2.68
C TYR A 493 9.26 23.23 3.06
N MET A 494 8.79 24.46 3.31
CA MET A 494 9.64 25.57 3.73
C MET A 494 10.32 25.30 5.07
N LEU A 495 9.62 24.68 6.02
CA LEU A 495 10.18 24.29 7.32
C LEU A 495 11.28 23.22 7.15
N ARG A 496 11.03 22.20 6.32
CA ARG A 496 12.01 21.14 6.02
C ARG A 496 13.24 21.70 5.32
N LYS A 497 13.05 22.58 4.34
CA LYS A 497 14.14 23.25 3.61
C LYS A 497 15.06 24.03 4.55
N ARG A 498 14.53 24.73 5.57
CA ARG A 498 15.34 25.43 6.57
C ARG A 498 16.19 24.47 7.41
N LYS A 499 15.64 23.32 7.83
CA LYS A 499 16.40 22.27 8.54
C LYS A 499 17.51 21.70 7.67
N ASP A 500 17.22 21.40 6.41
CA ASP A 500 18.19 20.87 5.45
C ASP A 500 19.32 21.87 5.16
N GLN A 501 19.01 23.17 5.08
CA GLN A 501 20.00 24.22 4.93
C GLN A 501 20.93 24.32 6.14
N LYS A 502 20.40 24.28 7.37
CA LYS A 502 21.23 24.25 8.59
C LYS A 502 22.14 23.03 8.64
N ALA A 503 21.62 21.86 8.28
CA ALA A 503 22.43 20.63 8.22
C ALA A 503 23.54 20.71 7.14
N LYS A 504 23.27 21.36 6.00
CA LYS A 504 24.30 21.61 4.97
C LYS A 504 25.37 22.57 5.47
N GLN A 505 24.99 23.70 6.06
CA GLN A 505 25.93 24.66 6.65
C GLN A 505 26.81 24.00 7.72
N HIS A 506 26.22 23.16 8.58
CA HIS A 506 26.99 22.41 9.58
C HIS A 506 27.99 21.44 8.96
N ARG A 507 27.60 20.69 7.91
CA ARG A 507 28.52 19.82 7.17
C ARG A 507 29.64 20.60 6.49
N GLU A 508 29.32 21.73 5.87
CA GLU A 508 30.31 22.61 5.24
C GLU A 508 31.29 23.17 6.27
N ALA A 509 30.82 23.58 7.45
CA ALA A 509 31.68 24.03 8.54
C ALA A 509 32.58 22.91 9.07
N LEU A 510 32.05 21.70 9.25
CA LEU A 510 32.85 20.53 9.64
C LEU A 510 33.89 20.17 8.59
N LEU A 511 33.54 20.23 7.31
CA LEU A 511 34.50 19.98 6.23
C LEU A 511 35.61 21.04 6.23
N ALA A 512 35.26 22.32 6.41
CA ALA A 512 36.25 23.39 6.52
C ALA A 512 37.18 23.16 7.72
N GLN A 513 36.64 22.75 8.88
CA GLN A 513 37.42 22.41 10.05
C GLN A 513 38.37 21.23 9.79
N VAL A 514 37.88 20.14 9.20
CA VAL A 514 38.71 18.99 8.84
C VAL A 514 39.81 19.40 7.86
N HIS A 515 39.52 20.25 6.88
CA HIS A 515 40.53 20.77 5.96
C HIS A 515 41.59 21.60 6.68
N THR A 516 41.20 22.49 7.59
CA THR A 516 42.17 23.25 8.39
C THR A 516 43.02 22.36 9.28
N ASP A 517 42.42 21.33 9.89
CA ASP A 517 43.14 20.39 10.75
C ASP A 517 44.14 19.55 9.92
N VAL A 518 43.75 19.10 8.72
CA VAL A 518 44.64 18.40 7.78
C VAL A 518 45.79 19.29 7.33
N ASP A 519 45.52 20.55 6.97
CA ASP A 519 46.55 21.49 6.55
C ASP A 519 47.52 21.80 7.71
N GLN A 520 47.02 21.90 8.94
CA GLN A 520 47.85 22.02 10.15
C GLN A 520 48.74 20.78 10.35
N LEU A 521 48.20 19.57 10.21
CA LEU A 521 48.98 18.33 10.33
C LEU A 521 50.03 18.19 9.22
N LEU A 522 49.71 18.61 7.99
CA LEU A 522 50.65 18.59 6.87
C LEU A 522 51.77 19.62 7.01
N SER A 523 51.52 20.70 7.75
CA SER A 523 52.49 21.76 8.05
C SER A 523 53.19 21.58 9.41
N ALA A 524 53.06 20.41 10.04
CA ALA A 524 53.70 20.13 11.33
C ALA A 524 55.24 20.19 11.20
N PRO A 525 55.92 21.00 12.03
CA PRO A 525 57.38 21.08 12.03
C PRO A 525 58.01 19.77 12.49
N SER A 526 59.26 19.54 12.10
CA SER A 526 60.03 18.39 12.58
C SER A 526 60.23 18.49 14.10
N LEU A 527 60.34 17.35 14.80
CA LEU A 527 60.47 17.31 16.27
C LEU A 527 61.69 18.09 16.80
N SER A 528 62.71 18.28 15.96
CA SER A 528 63.91 19.08 16.24
C SER A 528 63.72 20.59 16.12
N GLU A 529 62.69 21.06 15.41
CA GLU A 529 62.44 22.47 15.08
C GLU A 529 61.23 23.05 15.84
N CYS A 530 60.64 22.28 16.77
CA CYS A 530 59.37 22.62 17.41
C CYS A 530 59.52 23.71 18.48
N THR A 531 58.77 24.81 18.32
CA THR A 531 58.73 25.91 19.29
C THR A 531 57.52 25.78 20.22
N MET A 532 57.57 26.34 21.45
CA MET A 532 56.44 26.34 22.40
C MET A 532 55.14 26.96 21.84
N LYS A 533 55.26 27.85 20.84
CA LYS A 533 54.11 28.44 20.14
C LYS A 533 53.43 27.45 19.19
N ASP A 534 54.19 26.54 18.60
CA ASP A 534 53.69 25.51 17.68
C ASP A 534 52.96 24.42 18.46
N LEU A 535 53.44 24.08 19.66
CA LEU A 535 52.75 23.15 20.57
C LEU A 535 51.33 23.61 20.93
N ASN A 536 51.13 24.90 21.17
CA ASN A 536 49.81 25.46 21.46
C ASN A 536 48.84 25.40 20.28
N VAL A 537 49.33 25.28 19.04
CA VAL A 537 48.50 25.13 17.84
C VAL A 537 47.96 23.69 17.72
N PHE A 538 48.74 22.69 18.13
CA PHE A 538 48.35 21.27 18.05
C PHE A 538 47.66 20.75 19.32
N MET A 539 47.61 21.55 20.39
CA MET A 539 46.90 21.19 21.62
C MET A 539 45.41 21.53 21.53
N SER A 540 44.55 20.55 21.81
CA SER A 540 43.12 20.79 21.97
C SER A 540 42.84 21.66 23.20
N ARG A 541 41.91 22.62 23.11
CA ARG A 541 41.51 23.47 24.25
C ARG A 541 40.74 22.73 25.35
N SER A 542 40.24 21.53 25.05
CA SER A 542 39.49 20.69 25.98
C SER A 542 40.41 19.78 26.79
N VAL A 543 40.45 20.00 28.11
CA VAL A 543 41.27 19.23 29.07
C VAL A 543 41.03 17.70 28.98
N PRO A 544 39.78 17.18 28.85
CA PRO A 544 39.56 15.74 28.76
C PRO A 544 40.20 15.10 27.52
N VAL A 545 40.19 15.83 26.39
CA VAL A 545 40.78 15.35 25.13
C VAL A 545 42.30 15.34 25.24
N VAL A 546 42.90 16.37 25.86
CA VAL A 546 44.35 16.39 26.15
C VAL A 546 44.74 15.23 27.07
N ALA A 547 43.99 14.98 28.14
CA ALA A 547 44.24 13.89 29.07
C ALA A 547 44.15 12.53 28.37
N LYS A 548 43.12 12.30 27.55
CA LYS A 548 42.97 11.04 26.79
C LYS A 548 44.05 10.88 25.72
N ALA A 549 44.42 11.97 25.02
CA ALA A 549 45.52 11.97 24.08
C ALA A 549 46.84 11.59 24.77
N LYS A 550 47.13 12.18 25.94
CA LYS A 550 48.31 11.84 26.76
C LYS A 550 48.30 10.38 27.21
N GLN A 551 47.17 9.88 27.70
CA GLN A 551 47.02 8.48 28.07
C GLN A 551 47.27 7.54 26.87
N SER A 552 46.65 7.80 25.73
CA SER A 552 46.84 7.00 24.52
C SER A 552 48.28 7.05 23.98
N HIS A 553 48.94 8.20 24.07
CA HIS A 553 50.35 8.30 23.73
C HIS A 553 51.23 7.46 24.67
N ASN A 554 50.97 7.52 25.98
CA ASN A 554 51.68 6.72 26.97
C ASN A 554 51.45 5.22 26.79
N THR A 555 50.24 4.78 26.45
CA THR A 555 49.97 3.37 26.14
C THR A 555 50.70 2.92 24.89
N ILE A 556 50.76 3.75 23.85
CA ILE A 556 51.54 3.48 22.63
C ILE A 556 53.04 3.39 22.95
N LEU A 557 53.58 4.30 23.75
CA LEU A 557 55.00 4.25 24.15
C LEU A 557 55.33 2.98 24.95
N LYS A 558 54.47 2.62 25.91
CA LYS A 558 54.59 1.37 26.66
C LYS A 558 54.55 0.15 25.73
N TYR A 559 53.60 0.13 24.77
CA TYR A 559 53.51 -0.91 23.76
C TYR A 559 54.77 -0.99 22.90
N MET A 560 55.31 0.14 22.43
CA MET A 560 56.52 0.17 21.61
C MET A 560 57.74 -0.40 22.35
N GLN A 561 57.84 -0.14 23.67
CA GLN A 561 58.89 -0.65 24.54
C GLN A 561 58.75 -2.13 24.90
N TRP A 562 57.60 -2.76 24.63
CA TRP A 562 57.42 -4.18 24.95
C TRP A 562 58.20 -5.11 24.00
N PRO A 563 58.70 -6.24 24.53
CA PRO A 563 59.33 -7.26 23.72
C PRO A 563 58.32 -7.90 22.76
N TRP A 564 58.81 -8.35 21.60
CA TRP A 564 57.99 -8.72 20.43
C TRP A 564 56.93 -9.79 20.70
N TRP A 565 57.16 -10.70 21.65
CA TRP A 565 56.22 -11.77 22.00
C TRP A 565 54.96 -11.26 22.72
N LYS A 566 55.06 -10.17 23.49
CA LYS A 566 53.88 -9.49 24.11
C LYS A 566 53.04 -8.70 23.10
N LYS A 567 53.56 -8.46 21.90
CA LYS A 567 52.86 -7.69 20.84
C LYS A 567 51.92 -8.57 19.99
N LEU A 568 51.95 -9.89 20.19
CA LEU A 568 51.20 -10.89 19.41
C LEU A 568 49.80 -11.22 19.99
N GLU A 569 49.52 -10.84 21.23
CA GLU A 569 48.18 -10.96 21.82
C GLU A 569 47.31 -9.80 21.31
N GLU A 570 46.45 -10.05 20.31
CA GLU A 570 45.65 -9.04 19.59
C GLU A 570 44.51 -8.40 20.42
N ASP A 571 44.31 -8.78 21.68
CA ASP A 571 43.09 -8.45 22.42
C ASP A 571 43.12 -7.16 23.26
N PHE A 572 44.24 -6.44 23.37
CA PHE A 572 44.33 -5.27 24.27
C PHE A 572 43.68 -3.97 23.76
N PHE A 573 43.15 -3.92 22.53
CA PHE A 573 42.42 -2.74 22.04
C PHE A 573 40.92 -2.76 22.38
N LYS A 574 40.43 -3.81 23.05
CA LYS A 574 39.04 -3.90 23.50
C LYS A 574 38.96 -3.77 25.02
N GLU A 575 38.56 -2.56 25.43
CA GLU A 575 37.93 -2.21 26.70
C GLU A 575 38.79 -2.29 27.97
N GLU A 576 39.15 -1.11 28.48
CA GLU A 576 38.85 -0.75 29.87
C GLU A 576 38.24 0.66 29.85
N VAL A 577 36.90 0.70 29.81
CA VAL A 577 36.14 1.79 30.42
C VAL A 577 35.98 1.39 31.88
N ASP A 578 37.06 1.53 32.64
CA ASP A 578 36.94 1.54 34.08
C ASP A 578 36.60 2.96 34.52
N SER A 579 35.47 3.07 35.20
CA SER A 579 35.09 4.21 36.02
C SER A 579 36.20 4.50 37.00
N VAL A 580 37.06 5.47 36.69
CA VAL A 580 38.03 5.99 37.64
C VAL A 580 37.29 6.83 38.67
N ASP A 581 37.26 6.33 39.90
CA ASP A 581 36.88 7.09 41.09
C ASP A 581 37.61 8.44 41.13
N PRO A 582 36.90 9.55 41.41
CA PRO A 582 37.47 10.90 41.37
C PRO A 582 38.50 11.19 42.47
N THR A 583 38.82 10.23 43.34
CA THR A 583 39.68 10.41 44.52
C THR A 583 41.16 10.06 44.29
N THR A 584 41.52 9.47 43.16
CA THR A 584 42.93 9.08 42.91
C THR A 584 43.74 10.13 42.15
N ALA A 585 43.11 11.17 41.60
CA ALA A 585 43.81 12.26 40.90
C ALA A 585 44.52 13.26 41.83
N GLU A 586 44.26 13.21 43.14
CA GLU A 586 44.84 14.15 44.12
C GLU A 586 46.08 13.61 44.87
N LEU A 587 46.47 12.35 44.68
CA LEU A 587 47.57 11.73 45.45
C LEU A 587 48.93 11.68 44.74
N GLU A 588 49.03 12.02 43.45
CA GLU A 588 50.33 12.04 42.73
C GLU A 588 50.97 13.44 42.63
N THR A 589 50.38 14.48 43.22
CA THR A 589 50.96 15.84 43.25
C THR A 589 51.80 16.15 44.50
N LEU A 590 52.03 15.17 45.38
CA LEU A 590 52.82 15.35 46.61
C LEU A 590 54.01 14.39 46.69
N PHE A 591 55.01 14.57 45.82
CA PHE A 591 56.38 14.17 46.15
C PHE A 591 57.39 15.10 45.47
N ILE A 592 57.54 16.29 46.05
CA ILE A 592 58.73 17.13 45.89
C ILE A 592 59.61 16.88 47.11
N GLY A 593 60.68 16.13 46.90
CA GLY A 593 61.86 16.03 47.75
C GLY A 593 62.89 15.25 46.93
N GLY A 594 64.08 15.75 46.59
CA GLY A 594 64.90 16.79 47.17
C GLY A 594 66.28 16.18 47.42
N SER A 595 67.30 16.67 46.70
CA SER A 595 68.75 16.38 46.84
C SER A 595 69.21 14.93 46.51
N LYS A 596 70.40 14.65 45.98
CA LYS A 596 71.60 15.41 45.58
C LYS A 596 72.47 14.43 44.76
N VAL A 597 73.05 14.85 43.64
CA VAL A 597 74.49 15.15 43.39
C VAL A 597 74.55 15.88 42.06
#